data_AF-X0YWQ8-F1
#
_entry.id   AF-X0YWQ8-F1
#
_cell.length_a   1.000
_cell.length_b   1.000
_cell.length_c   1.000
_cell.angle_alpha   90.00
_cell.angle_beta   90.00
_cell.angle_gamma   90.00
#
_symmetry.space_group_name_H-M   'P 1'
#
loop_
_entity.id
_entity.type
_entity.pdbx_description
1 polymer ?
#
loop_
_entity_poly.entity_id
_entity_poly.type
_entity_poly.pdbx_seq_one_letter_code
_entity_poly.pdbx_strand_id
1 'polypeptide(L)'
;RLKWWHFVFFVLGLICDTWGTSIMFEMVGGMSFDIHGITGVIAIVLMFIHAVWAFAVLIRKNEKAIMNFHKFSVVVWVIWLIPYFSPMFISMAM
;
A
#
# COMPACT_ATOMS: atom_id res chain seq x y z
N ARG A 1 -4.83 16.80 -9.51
CA ARG A 1 -3.38 16.90 -9.85
C ARG A 1 -2.58 16.53 -8.61
N LEU A 2 -1.59 15.66 -8.74
CA LEU A 2 -0.72 15.26 -7.64
C LEU A 2 0.08 16.47 -7.13
N LYS A 3 -0.07 16.81 -5.85
CA LYS A 3 0.69 17.88 -5.17
C LYS A 3 1.62 17.25 -4.14
N TRP A 4 2.68 17.96 -3.75
CA TRP A 4 3.61 17.54 -2.71
C TRP A 4 2.92 17.11 -1.40
N TRP A 5 1.83 17.77 -1.02
CA TRP A 5 1.01 17.37 0.13
C TRP A 5 0.45 15.95 0.05
N HIS A 6 -0.04 15.53 -1.12
CA HIS A 6 -0.54 14.17 -1.30
C HIS A 6 0.57 13.14 -1.14
N PHE A 7 1.79 13.46 -1.59
CA PHE A 7 2.94 12.59 -1.43
C PHE A 7 3.37 12.46 0.04
N VAL A 8 3.34 13.54 0.82
CA VAL A 8 3.63 13.49 2.26
C VAL A 8 2.64 12.55 2.97
N PHE A 9 1.34 12.69 2.73
CA PHE A 9 0.34 11.75 3.28
C PHE A 9 0.57 10.31 2.83
N PHE A 10 1.01 10.11 1.59
CA PHE A 10 1.30 8.80 1.05
C PHE A 10 2.47 8.12 1.77
N VAL A 11 3.56 8.87 2.01
CA VAL A 11 4.71 8.38 2.77
C VAL A 11 4.36 8.11 4.23
N LEU A 12 3.59 9.01 4.86
CA LEU A 12 3.10 8.79 6.23
C LEU A 12 2.23 7.54 6.33
N GLY A 13 1.31 7.34 5.38
CA GLY A 13 0.49 6.14 5.30
C GLY A 13 1.33 4.87 5.19
N LEU A 14 2.37 4.87 4.34
CA LEU A 14 3.27 3.73 4.18
C LEU A 14 4.08 3.43 5.47
N ILE A 15 4.52 4.46 6.18
CA ILE A 15 5.21 4.31 7.47
C ILE A 15 4.25 3.68 8.48
N CYS A 16 3.01 4.20 8.58
CA CYS A 16 1.98 3.66 9.47
C CYS A 16 1.64 2.21 9.14
N ASP A 17 1.46 1.86 7.86
CA ASP A 17 1.19 0.47 7.43
C ASP A 17 2.34 -0.47 7.82
N THR A 18 3.58 -0.07 7.51
CA THR A 18 4.77 -0.87 7.85
C THR A 18 4.90 -1.06 9.35
N TRP A 19 4.66 -0.01 10.13
CA TRP A 19 4.70 -0.06 11.58
C TRP A 19 3.58 -0.94 12.15
N GLY A 20 2.35 -0.77 11.67
CA GLY A 20 1.20 -1.58 12.08
C GLY A 20 1.42 -3.06 11.81
N THR A 21 1.90 -3.42 10.62
CA THR A 21 2.23 -4.81 10.28
C THR A 21 3.38 -5.35 11.13
N SER A 22 4.38 -4.52 11.45
CA SER A 22 5.48 -4.93 12.33
C SER A 22 4.98 -5.26 13.75
N ILE A 23 4.10 -4.43 14.31
CA ILE A 23 3.44 -4.71 15.60
C ILE A 23 2.61 -6.00 15.51
N MET A 24 1.85 -6.20 14.44
CA MET A 24 1.06 -7.42 14.26
C MET A 24 1.94 -8.68 14.25
N PHE A 25 3.10 -8.64 13.57
CA PHE A 25 4.05 -9.75 13.59
C PHE A 25 4.60 -10.02 14.99
N GLU A 26 4.91 -8.97 15.75
CA GLU A 26 5.37 -9.13 17.14
C GLU A 26 4.28 -9.74 18.04
N MET A 27 3.03 -9.32 17.89
CA MET A 27 1.89 -9.83 18.66
C MET A 27 1.57 -11.31 18.37
N VAL A 28 1.74 -11.74 17.11
CA VAL A 28 1.43 -13.12 16.67
C VAL A 28 2.64 -14.06 16.82
N GLY A 29 3.81 -13.54 17.20
CA GLY A 29 5.04 -14.32 17.39
C GLY A 29 5.82 -14.60 16.10
N GLY A 30 5.58 -13.82 15.04
CA GLY A 30 6.28 -13.91 13.76
C GLY A 30 5.40 -13.56 12.56
N MET A 31 5.94 -13.77 11.36
CA MET A 31 5.18 -13.63 10.11
C MET A 31 4.16 -14.76 9.98
N SER A 32 2.89 -14.42 9.76
CA SER A 32 1.87 -15.41 9.42
C SER A 32 2.04 -15.84 7.96
N PHE A 33 2.21 -17.15 7.73
CA PHE A 33 2.22 -17.75 6.38
C PHE A 33 0.80 -18.02 5.86
N ASP A 34 -0.13 -17.12 6.17
CA ASP A 34 -1.51 -17.18 5.71
C ASP A 34 -1.75 -16.21 4.55
N ILE A 35 -2.94 -16.28 3.96
CA ILE A 35 -3.31 -15.43 2.83
C ILE A 35 -3.21 -13.94 3.23
N HIS A 36 -3.61 -13.59 4.46
CA HIS A 36 -3.55 -12.21 4.95
C HIS A 36 -2.10 -11.70 5.03
N GLY A 37 -1.21 -12.44 5.68
CA GLY A 37 0.19 -12.05 5.87
C GLY A 37 0.94 -11.92 4.54
N ILE A 38 0.79 -12.89 3.64
CA ILE A 38 1.45 -12.87 2.32
C ILE A 38 0.92 -11.71 1.47
N THR A 39 -0.40 -11.56 1.37
CA THR A 39 -1.00 -10.47 0.58
C THR A 39 -0.72 -9.09 1.19
N GLY A 40 -0.60 -9.00 2.53
CA GLY A 40 -0.25 -7.78 3.25
C GLY A 40 1.16 -7.30 2.94
N VAL A 41 2.16 -8.20 2.97
CA VAL A 41 3.54 -7.87 2.61
C VAL A 41 3.63 -7.44 1.14
N ILE A 42 2.95 -8.15 0.24
CA ILE A 42 2.88 -7.78 -1.17
C ILE A 42 2.29 -6.37 -1.33
N ALA A 43 1.23 -6.05 -0.58
CA ALA A 43 0.61 -4.72 -0.62
C ALA A 43 1.54 -3.61 -0.12
N ILE A 44 2.32 -3.83 0.95
CA ILE A 44 3.32 -2.87 1.43
C ILE A 44 4.41 -2.63 0.37
N VAL A 45 4.95 -3.68 -0.23
CA VAL A 45 5.97 -3.57 -1.30
C VAL A 45 5.40 -2.81 -2.50
N LEU A 46 4.16 -3.11 -2.89
CA LEU A 46 3.47 -2.43 -3.99
C LEU A 46 3.25 -0.93 -3.68
N MET A 47 2.85 -0.60 -2.45
CA MET A 47 2.69 0.77 -1.97
C MET A 47 4.02 1.52 -1.94
N PHE A 48 5.12 0.87 -1.55
CA PHE A 48 6.46 1.47 -1.62
C PHE A 48 6.86 1.81 -3.06
N ILE A 49 6.66 0.89 -4.01
CA ILE A 49 6.89 1.15 -5.44
C ILE A 49 6.01 2.32 -5.90
N HIS A 50 4.76 2.38 -5.45
CA HIS A 50 3.85 3.49 -5.76
C HIS A 50 4.33 4.83 -5.21
N ALA A 51 4.90 4.87 -4.00
CA ALA A 51 5.49 6.06 -3.41
C ALA A 51 6.68 6.57 -4.26
N VAL A 52 7.61 5.67 -4.63
CA VAL A 52 8.75 6.02 -5.48
C VAL A 52 8.29 6.58 -6.82
N TRP A 53 7.26 5.98 -7.42
CA TRP A 53 6.68 6.47 -8.67
C TRP A 53 5.99 7.83 -8.50
N ALA A 54 5.29 8.07 -7.39
CA ALA A 54 4.69 9.36 -7.06
C ALA A 54 5.75 10.47 -6.97
N PHE A 55 6.89 10.18 -6.33
CA PHE A 55 8.03 11.09 -6.24
C PHE A 55 8.61 11.42 -7.61
N ALA A 56 8.83 10.41 -8.46
CA ALA A 56 9.33 10.60 -9.82
C ALA A 56 8.38 11.47 -10.68
N VAL A 57 7.06 11.27 -10.55
CA VAL A 57 6.03 12.06 -11.27
C VAL A 57 6.00 13.51 -10.78
N LEU A 58 6.16 13.74 -9.47
CA LEU A 58 6.24 15.07 -8.87
C LEU A 58 7.45 15.87 -9.36
N ILE A 59 8.62 15.23 -9.50
CA ILE A 59 9.83 15.87 -10.02
C ILE A 59 9.70 16.17 -11.52
N ARG A 60 9.19 15.23 -12.31
CA ARG A 60 9.13 15.35 -13.78
C ARG A 60 8.11 16.37 -14.29
N LYS A 61 7.14 16.80 -13.46
CA LYS A 61 6.07 17.79 -13.80
C LYS A 61 5.38 17.58 -15.16
N ASN A 62 5.36 16.34 -15.67
CA ASN A 62 4.89 16.02 -17.01
C ASN A 62 3.44 15.51 -16.96
N GLU A 63 2.54 16.11 -17.74
CA GLU A 63 1.11 15.74 -17.79
C GLU A 63 0.88 14.27 -18.20
N LYS A 64 1.69 13.73 -19.12
CA LYS A 64 1.62 12.30 -19.49
C LYS A 64 1.95 11.39 -18.31
N ALA A 65 2.89 11.81 -17.45
CA ALA A 65 3.27 11.05 -16.27
C ALA A 65 2.17 11.06 -15.19
N ILE A 66 1.45 12.17 -15.06
CA ILE A 66 0.30 12.29 -14.13
C ILE A 66 -0.86 11.39 -14.56
N MET A 67 -1.18 11.33 -15.86
CA MET A 67 -2.24 10.46 -16.37
C MET A 67 -1.91 8.97 -16.17
N ASN A 68 -0.66 8.56 -16.41
CA ASN A 68 -0.22 7.20 -16.15
C ASN A 68 -0.18 6.88 -14.65
N PHE A 69 0.22 7.85 -13.81
CA PHE A 69 0.22 7.72 -12.35
C PHE A 69 -1.17 7.38 -11.82
N HIS A 70 -2.22 8.07 -12.29
CA HIS A 70 -3.57 7.83 -11.80
C HIS A 70 -4.05 6.41 -12.10
N LYS A 71 -3.84 5.92 -13.32
CA LYS A 71 -4.18 4.53 -13.69
C LYS A 71 -3.44 3.50 -12.84
N PHE A 72 -2.14 3.72 -12.62
CA PHE A 72 -1.34 2.85 -11.76
C PHE A 72 -1.82 2.88 -10.31
N SER A 73 -2.14 4.07 -9.78
CA SER A 73 -2.65 4.26 -8.42
C SER A 73 -3.95 3.47 -8.17
N VAL A 74 -4.87 3.47 -9.13
CA VAL A 74 -6.12 2.69 -9.03
C VAL A 74 -5.84 1.18 -8.95
N VAL A 75 -4.92 0.66 -9.77
CA VAL A 75 -4.53 -0.76 -9.72
C VAL A 75 -3.93 -1.11 -8.37
N VAL A 76 -3.02 -0.27 -7.86
CA VAL A 76 -2.39 -0.45 -6.54
C VAL A 76 -3.43 -0.45 -5.43
N TRP A 77 -4.38 0.47 -5.48
CA TRP A 77 -5.47 0.56 -4.52
C TRP A 77 -6.36 -0.69 -4.50
N VAL A 78 -6.71 -1.23 -5.68
CA VAL A 78 -7.50 -2.48 -5.78
C VAL A 78 -6.75 -3.67 -5.17
N ILE A 79 -5.44 -3.79 -5.40
CA ILE A 79 -4.64 -4.87 -4.83
C ILE A 79 -4.54 -4.72 -3.31
N TRP A 80 -4.40 -3.50 -2.79
CA TRP A 80 -4.34 -3.22 -1.36
C TRP A 80 -5.64 -3.60 -0.62
N LEU A 81 -6.79 -3.63 -1.30
CA LEU A 81 -8.04 -4.09 -0.69
C LEU A 81 -8.05 -5.59 -0.37
N ILE A 82 -7.22 -6.41 -1.04
CA ILE A 82 -7.17 -7.86 -0.83
C ILE A 82 -6.78 -8.22 0.62
N PRO A 83 -5.61 -7.77 1.15
CA PRO A 83 -5.25 -8.04 2.54
C PRO A 83 -6.20 -7.37 3.53
N TYR A 84 -6.81 -6.24 3.19
CA TYR A 84 -7.79 -5.55 4.04
C TYR A 84 -9.04 -6.41 4.28
N PHE A 85 -9.58 -7.04 3.23
CA PHE A 85 -10.79 -7.86 3.36
C PHE A 85 -10.52 -9.32 3.75
N SER A 86 -9.31 -9.82 3.54
CA SER A 86 -8.90 -11.18 3.92
C SER A 86 -9.33 -11.60 5.35
N PRO A 87 -8.98 -10.86 6.42
CA PRO A 87 -9.35 -11.24 7.79
C PRO A 87 -10.84 -11.05 8.06
N MET A 88 -11.51 -10.11 7.37
CA MET A 88 -12.96 -9.91 7.47
C MET A 88 -13.72 -11.15 6.96
N PHE A 89 -13.32 -11.69 5.81
CA PHE A 89 -13.93 -12.90 5.27
C PHE A 89 -13.62 -14.13 6.11
N ILE A 90 -12.39 -14.27 6.61
CA ILE A 90 -12.00 -15.38 7.49
C ILE A 90 -12.79 -15.33 8.80
N SER A 91 -12.95 -14.15 9.40
CA SER A 91 -13.70 -13.99 10.65
C SER A 91 -15.22 -14.18 10.49
N MET A 92 -15.78 -13.93 9.30
CA MET A 92 -17.21 -14.18 9.03
C MET A 92 -17.52 -15.63 8.67
N ALA A 93 -16.52 -16.39 8.21
CA ALA A 93 -16.65 -17.79 7.83
C ALA A 93 -16.37 -18.78 8.97
N MET A 94 -15.89 -18.30 10.12
CA MET A 94 -15.49 -19.08 11.29
C MET A 94 -16.50 -18.96 12.44
#